data_AF-A0A3D4MDA3-F1
#
_entry.id   AF-A0A3D4MDA3-F1
#
_cell.length_a   1.000
_cell.length_b   1.000
_cell.length_c   1.000
_cell.angle_alpha   90.00
_cell.angle_beta   90.00
_cell.angle_gamma   90.00
#
_symmetry.space_group_name_H-M   'P 1'
#
loop_
_entity.id
_entity.type
_entity.pdbx_description
1 polymer ?
#
loop_
_entity_poly.entity_id
_entity_poly.type
_entity_poly.pdbx_seq_one_letter_code
_entity_poly.pdbx_strand_id
1 'polypeptide(L)' 'DVLNQKKGDKIIVFKKKRRQNYRRKNGHRQPITVLKITDIKG' A
#
# COMPACT_ATOMS: atom_id res chain seq x y z
N ASP A 1 4.45 -21.50 -4.44
CA ASP A 1 3.21 -21.48 -3.62
C ASP A 1 2.87 -20.11 -3.06
N VAL A 2 1.57 -19.82 -2.90
CA VAL A 2 1.06 -18.59 -2.26
C VAL A 2 1.04 -18.79 -0.75
N LEU A 3 1.77 -17.95 -0.01
CA LEU A 3 1.89 -18.06 1.44
C LEU A 3 0.79 -17.31 2.18
N ASN A 4 0.49 -16.07 1.75
CA ASN A 4 -0.50 -15.24 2.43
C ASN A 4 -0.93 -14.04 1.56
N GLN A 5 -2.13 -13.51 1.82
CA GLN A 5 -2.58 -12.21 1.33
C GLN A 5 -2.74 -11.26 2.51
N LYS A 6 -1.97 -10.16 2.51
CA LYS A 6 -1.93 -9.21 3.63
C LYS A 6 -2.09 -7.76 3.15
N LYS A 7 -2.47 -6.87 4.06
CA LYS A 7 -2.41 -5.43 3.81
C LYS A 7 -1.04 -4.92 4.24
N GLY A 8 -0.41 -4.13 3.39
CA GLY A 8 0.84 -3.45 3.68
C GLY A 8 0.69 -2.32 4.70
N ASP A 9 1.79 -1.62 4.92
CA ASP A 9 1.84 -0.53 5.89
C ASP A 9 0.95 0.65 5.49
N LYS A 10 0.51 1.41 6.51
CA LYS A 10 -0.38 2.55 6.30
C LYS A 10 0.43 3.72 5.78
N ILE A 11 0.16 4.12 4.55
CA ILE A 11 0.66 5.36 3.95
C ILE A 11 -0.38 6.46 4.18
N ILE A 12 0.05 7.61 4.70
CA ILE A 12 -0.83 8.77 4.91
C ILE A 12 -0.60 9.75 3.77
N VAL A 13 -1.60 9.91 2.90
CA VAL A 13 -1.60 10.89 1.82
C VAL A 13 -2.31 12.15 2.30
N PHE A 14 -1.55 13.24 2.44
CA PHE A 14 -2.06 14.53 2.87
C PHE A 14 -1.99 15.55 1.73
N LYS A 15 -3.10 16.26 1.47
CA LYS A 15 -3.18 17.34 0.48
C LYS A 15 -3.70 18.60 1.16
N LYS A 16 -3.05 19.74 0.95
CA LYS A 16 -3.46 21.06 1.44
C LYS A 16 -3.28 22.11 0.34
N LYS A 17 -4.29 22.96 0.12
CA LYS A 17 -4.14 24.17 -0.72
C LYS A 17 -4.22 25.41 0.17
N ARG A 18 -3.29 26.35 -0.02
CA ARG A 18 -3.20 27.58 0.78
C ARG A 18 -4.39 28.51 0.46
N ARG A 19 -5.00 29.10 1.50
CA ARG A 19 -6.11 30.08 1.42
C ARG A 19 -7.40 29.57 0.74
N GLN A 20 -7.59 28.26 0.65
CA GLN A 20 -8.76 27.65 0.01
C GLN A 20 -9.57 26.74 0.93
N ASN A 21 -9.28 26.75 2.25
CA ASN A 21 -9.83 25.82 3.25
C ASN A 21 -9.78 24.32 2.87
N TYR A 22 -9.02 23.98 1.82
CA TYR A 22 -8.91 22.63 1.31
C TYR A 22 -7.80 21.89 2.04
N ARG A 23 -8.21 20.86 2.79
CA ARG A 23 -7.32 19.91 3.45
C ARG A 23 -7.92 18.51 3.41
N ARG A 24 -7.17 17.53 2.92
CA ARG A 24 -7.57 16.11 2.87
C ARG A 24 -6.45 15.25 3.45
N LYS A 25 -6.83 14.26 4.25
CA LYS A 25 -5.93 13.23 4.81
C LYS A 25 -6.58 11.88 4.53
N ASN A 26 -5.95 11.08 3.68
CA ASN A 26 -6.40 9.71 3.39
C ASN A 26 -5.34 8.71 3.85
N GLY A 27 -5.77 7.59 4.41
CA GLY A 27 -4.90 6.46 4.70
C GLY A 27 -5.03 5.41 3.60
N HIS A 28 -3.91 5.03 2.99
CA HIS A 28 -3.86 3.92 2.05
C HIS A 28 -3.10 2.75 2.66
N ARG A 29 -3.62 1.53 2.49
CA ARG A 29 -2.90 0.29 2.76
C ARG A 29 -3.01 -0.58 1.52
N GLN A 30 -1.88 -0.85 0.87
CA GLN A 30 -1.84 -1.64 -0.35
C GLN A 30 -2.07 -3.12 -0.02
N PRO A 31 -3.04 -3.82 -0.63
CA PRO A 31 -3.07 -5.29 -0.61
C PRO A 31 -1.83 -5.86 -1.29
N ILE A 32 -1.18 -6.82 -0.66
CA ILE A 32 0.01 -7.50 -1.17
C ILE A 32 -0.13 -9.02 -0.98
N THR A 33 0.43 -9.75 -1.93
CA THR A 33 0.48 -11.22 -1.88
C THR A 33 1.91 -11.64 -1.62
N VAL A 34 2.09 -12.51 -0.62
CA VAL A 34 3.39 -13.07 -0.26
C VAL A 34 3.51 -14.44 -0.93
N LEU A 35 4.56 -14.61 -1.73
CA LEU A 35 4.84 -15.83 -2.48
C LEU A 35 6.13 -16.47 -1.98
N LYS A 36 6.18 -17.81 -2.01
CA LYS A 36 7.42 -18.57 -1.86
C LYS A 36 7.87 -19.04 -3.23
N ILE A 37 9.07 -18.63 -3.64
CA ILE A 37 9.75 -19.18 -4.82
C ILE A 37 10.24 -20.58 -4.46
N THR A 38 9.85 -21.57 -5.26
CA THR A 38 10.18 -22.99 -5.02
C THR A 38 11.32 -23.48 -5.89
N ASP A 39 11.47 -22.92 -7.09
CA ASP A 39 12.51 -23.26 -8.05
C ASP A 39 12.69 -22.10 -9.03
N ILE A 40 13.86 -22.01 -9.66
CA ILE A 40 14.14 -21.09 -10.76
C ILE A 40 14.77 -21.92 -11.88
N LYS A 41 14.03 -22.14 -12.97
CA LYS A 41 14.54 -22.84 -14.15
C LYS A 41 15.04 -21.85 -15.18
N GLY A 42 16.26 -22.10 -15.66
CA GLY A 42 16.91 -21.38 -16.76
C GLY A 42 16.74 -22.09 -18.08
#